data_AF-A0A957C0L9-F1
#
_entry.id   AF-A0A957C0L9-F1
#
_cell.length_a   1.000
_cell.length_b   1.000
_cell.length_c   1.000
_cell.angle_alpha   90.00
_cell.angle_beta   90.00
_cell.angle_gamma   90.00
#
_symmetry.space_group_name_H-M   'P 1'
#
loop_
_entity.id
_entity.type
_entity.pdbx_description
1 polymer ?
#
loop_
_entity_poly.entity_id
_entity_poly.type
_entity_poly.pdbx_seq_one_letter_code
_entity_poly.pdbx_strand_id
1 'polypeptide(L)'
;RIRDLYDAMTVLAGFGLLAAAFIAPEETLREFPARLAFWGLGGYALLGLEMFGLWLVLTAGNRPLYHYRLIAVAAWIGFYWGVWMRWQPELRGFFPAVDLLTMFAIVGGFALLSLILYAIFLRTGKSIQPESLKLSLTEWLFLALPFALLFLYHALQNRYPLGALAFVVAMLVVCWSILWFRREDQGKTLLDEHIPPTPLNPLWIALASAVFVGATLFSYSLPLVGFGEFHQLWLMEIGFFALGILWLPLVAVVIAMRGIDYLLRSGQAS
;
A
#
# COMPACT_ATOMS: atom_id res chain seq x y z
N ARG A 1 0.52 16.19 7.98
CA ARG A 1 0.46 16.58 6.55
C ARG A 1 1.58 15.81 5.85
N ILE A 2 1.29 15.04 4.80
CA ILE A 2 2.28 14.23 4.08
C ILE A 2 3.00 15.13 3.08
N ARG A 3 4.29 15.40 3.28
CA ARG A 3 5.01 16.39 2.47
C ARG A 3 5.67 15.81 1.25
N ASP A 4 6.19 14.61 1.41
CA ASP A 4 6.90 13.90 0.37
C ASP A 4 6.60 12.41 0.41
N LEU A 5 7.25 11.69 -0.51
CA LEU A 5 7.10 10.25 -0.60
C LEU A 5 7.55 9.56 0.69
N TYR A 6 8.56 10.04 1.40
CA TYR A 6 9.05 9.40 2.64
C TYR A 6 8.06 9.49 3.80
N ASP A 7 7.32 10.61 3.90
CA ASP A 7 6.19 10.72 4.85
C ASP A 7 5.08 9.75 4.48
N ALA A 8 4.73 9.68 3.18
CA ALA A 8 3.71 8.76 2.70
C ALA A 8 4.10 7.33 3.02
N MET A 9 5.37 7.00 2.78
CA MET A 9 5.95 5.71 3.10
C MET A 9 5.78 5.39 4.59
N THR A 10 6.15 6.31 5.49
CA THR A 10 5.97 6.12 6.94
C THR A 10 4.50 5.87 7.33
N VAL A 11 3.55 6.59 6.72
CA VAL A 11 2.11 6.37 6.93
C VAL A 11 1.70 4.98 6.44
N LEU A 12 2.22 4.54 5.30
CA LEU A 12 1.92 3.23 4.71
C LEU A 12 2.54 2.06 5.50
N ALA A 13 3.68 2.26 6.17
CA ALA A 13 4.18 1.31 7.16
C ALA A 13 3.19 1.18 8.33
N GLY A 14 2.70 2.32 8.84
CA GLY A 14 1.65 2.34 9.86
C GLY A 14 0.40 1.59 9.41
N PHE A 15 -0.05 1.82 8.17
CA PHE A 15 -1.14 1.06 7.55
C PHE A 15 -0.84 -0.45 7.52
N GLY A 16 0.34 -0.87 7.06
CA GLY A 16 0.71 -2.28 6.99
C GLY A 16 0.73 -2.96 8.36
N LEU A 17 1.21 -2.27 9.39
CA LEU A 17 1.17 -2.73 10.78
C LEU A 17 -0.26 -2.88 11.32
N LEU A 18 -1.13 -1.90 11.04
CA LEU A 18 -2.53 -1.97 11.41
C LEU A 18 -3.23 -3.10 10.65
N ALA A 19 -3.04 -3.21 9.34
CA ALA A 19 -3.60 -4.27 8.52
C ALA A 19 -3.19 -5.66 9.04
N ALA A 20 -1.92 -5.86 9.41
CA ALA A 20 -1.46 -7.07 10.07
C ALA A 20 -2.20 -7.36 11.37
N ALA A 21 -2.35 -6.35 12.24
CA ALA A 21 -3.03 -6.52 13.52
C ALA A 21 -4.56 -6.74 13.40
N PHE A 22 -5.21 -6.19 12.37
CA PHE A 22 -6.68 -6.17 12.29
C PHE A 22 -7.26 -7.14 11.26
N ILE A 23 -6.64 -7.32 10.10
CA ILE A 23 -7.24 -8.10 9.01
C ILE A 23 -6.94 -9.59 9.16
N ALA A 24 -5.69 -9.93 9.46
CA ALA A 24 -5.20 -11.30 9.51
C ALA A 24 -4.14 -11.47 10.61
N PRO A 25 -4.51 -11.26 11.89
CA PRO A 25 -3.55 -11.31 13.00
C PRO A 25 -2.96 -12.70 13.21
N GLU A 26 -3.71 -13.76 12.92
CA GLU A 26 -3.22 -15.13 13.08
C GLU A 26 -2.14 -15.46 12.05
N GLU A 27 -2.34 -15.03 10.80
CA GLU A 27 -1.39 -15.24 9.73
C GLU A 27 -0.14 -14.41 9.91
N THR A 28 -0.28 -13.17 10.39
CA THR A 28 0.85 -12.21 10.45
C THR A 28 1.61 -12.22 11.77
N LEU A 29 0.98 -12.52 12.92
CA LEU A 29 1.60 -12.39 14.24
C LEU A 29 2.03 -13.72 14.87
N ARG A 30 1.52 -14.86 14.41
CA ARG A 30 1.78 -16.18 15.03
C ARG A 30 3.25 -16.61 14.95
N GLU A 31 3.93 -16.31 13.84
CA GLU A 31 5.35 -16.60 13.62
C GLU A 31 6.17 -15.30 13.61
N PHE A 32 5.99 -14.52 14.69
CA PHE A 32 6.78 -13.32 14.92
C PHE A 32 8.27 -13.68 15.15
N PRO A 33 9.23 -12.94 14.54
CA PRO A 33 9.07 -11.70 13.77
C PRO A 33 8.90 -11.89 12.25
N ALA A 34 9.18 -13.09 11.72
CA ALA A 34 9.33 -13.31 10.28
C ALA A 34 8.06 -12.97 9.49
N ARG A 35 6.89 -13.42 9.96
CA ARG A 35 5.62 -13.17 9.25
C ARG A 35 5.13 -11.73 9.34
N LEU A 36 5.45 -11.02 10.43
CA LEU A 36 5.14 -9.60 10.52
C LEU A 36 5.98 -8.80 9.53
N ALA A 37 7.28 -9.12 9.41
CA ALA A 37 8.16 -8.52 8.42
C ALA A 37 7.66 -8.80 7.00
N PHE A 38 7.33 -10.07 6.71
CA PHE A 38 6.88 -10.48 5.38
C PHE A 38 5.51 -9.91 4.99
N TRP A 39 4.47 -10.17 5.78
CA TRP A 39 3.09 -9.81 5.43
C TRP A 39 2.73 -8.39 5.84
N GLY A 40 3.10 -7.99 7.06
CA GLY A 40 2.74 -6.68 7.60
C GLY A 40 3.51 -5.54 6.97
N LEU A 41 4.82 -5.52 7.19
CA LEU A 41 5.70 -4.46 6.71
C LEU A 41 6.10 -4.63 5.24
N GLY A 42 6.09 -5.85 4.72
CA GLY A 42 6.33 -6.15 3.32
C GLY A 42 5.05 -6.03 2.50
N GLY A 43 4.24 -7.09 2.52
CA GLY A 43 3.04 -7.24 1.68
C GLY A 43 2.04 -6.09 1.81
N TYR A 44 1.49 -5.83 2.99
CA TYR A 44 0.46 -4.81 3.17
C TYR A 44 0.99 -3.39 2.96
N ALA A 45 2.20 -3.07 3.43
CA ALA A 45 2.79 -1.75 3.20
C ALA A 45 3.10 -1.51 1.71
N LEU A 46 3.62 -2.52 1.00
CA LEU A 46 3.86 -2.45 -0.45
C LEU A 46 2.55 -2.29 -1.21
N LEU A 47 1.52 -3.09 -0.88
CA LEU A 47 0.20 -2.95 -1.49
C LEU A 47 -0.33 -1.52 -1.27
N GLY A 48 -0.22 -1.00 -0.05
CA GLY A 48 -0.58 0.38 0.26
C GLY A 48 0.21 1.40 -0.56
N LEU A 49 1.52 1.17 -0.77
CA LEU A 49 2.38 2.01 -1.60
C LEU A 49 2.00 1.98 -3.08
N GLU A 50 1.68 0.81 -3.62
CA GLU A 50 1.20 0.65 -4.99
C GLU A 50 -0.15 1.34 -5.18
N MET A 51 -1.10 1.14 -4.26
CA MET A 51 -2.40 1.80 -4.29
C MET A 51 -2.27 3.32 -4.17
N PHE A 52 -1.42 3.80 -3.27
CA PHE A 52 -1.14 5.23 -3.12
C PHE A 52 -0.45 5.80 -4.37
N GLY A 53 0.55 5.11 -4.92
CA GLY A 53 1.23 5.52 -6.15
C GLY A 53 0.30 5.56 -7.36
N LEU A 54 -0.60 4.58 -7.48
CA LEU A 54 -1.65 4.56 -8.50
C LEU A 54 -2.59 5.75 -8.33
N TRP A 55 -2.99 6.05 -7.09
CA TRP A 55 -3.81 7.23 -6.79
C TRP A 55 -3.10 8.54 -7.20
N LEU A 56 -1.80 8.70 -6.89
CA LEU A 56 -1.02 9.86 -7.34
C LEU A 56 -1.02 9.98 -8.87
N VAL A 57 -0.79 8.87 -9.57
CA VAL A 57 -0.78 8.82 -11.04
C VAL A 57 -2.13 9.20 -11.64
N LEU A 58 -3.23 8.69 -11.08
CA LEU A 58 -4.58 8.93 -11.57
C LEU A 58 -5.07 10.37 -11.30
N THR A 59 -4.49 11.05 -10.31
CA THR A 59 -4.87 12.41 -9.90
C THR A 59 -3.94 13.50 -10.45
N ALA A 60 -2.75 13.12 -10.94
CA ALA A 60 -1.75 14.04 -11.49
C ALA A 60 -2.06 14.56 -12.92
N GLY A 61 -3.20 14.18 -13.49
CA GLY A 61 -3.63 14.62 -14.81
C GLY A 61 -2.82 14.02 -15.95
N ASN A 62 -2.67 14.74 -17.06
CA ASN A 62 -2.10 14.22 -18.30
C ASN A 62 -0.59 14.42 -18.44
N ARG A 63 0.18 14.32 -17.34
CA ARG A 63 1.65 14.51 -17.39
C ARG A 63 2.31 13.25 -18.00
N PRO A 64 3.16 13.37 -19.03
CA PRO A 64 3.67 12.24 -19.79
C PRO A 64 4.49 11.25 -18.94
N LEU A 65 5.23 11.75 -17.95
CA LEU A 65 6.02 10.92 -17.04
C LEU A 65 5.16 9.89 -16.28
N TYR A 66 3.94 10.25 -15.89
CA TYR A 66 3.05 9.33 -15.17
C TYR A 66 2.41 8.29 -16.08
N HIS A 67 2.29 8.55 -17.38
CA HIS A 67 1.75 7.58 -18.34
C HIS A 67 2.66 6.36 -18.45
N TYR A 68 3.97 6.56 -18.68
CA TYR A 68 4.92 5.45 -18.77
C TYR A 68 5.03 4.68 -17.46
N ARG A 69 5.01 5.38 -16.32
CA ARG A 69 4.99 4.76 -15.00
C ARG A 69 3.73 3.92 -14.79
N LEU A 70 2.56 4.43 -15.19
CA LEU A 70 1.31 3.69 -15.11
C LEU A 70 1.37 2.38 -15.90
N ILE A 71 1.85 2.44 -17.15
CA ILE A 71 1.96 1.24 -18.00
C ILE A 71 2.96 0.23 -17.42
N ALA A 72 4.13 0.70 -16.97
CA ALA A 72 5.14 -0.16 -16.38
C ALA A 72 4.63 -0.84 -15.09
N VAL A 73 3.97 -0.07 -14.21
CA VAL A 73 3.38 -0.58 -12.98
C VAL A 73 2.22 -1.54 -13.29
N ALA A 74 1.36 -1.23 -14.26
CA ALA A 74 0.27 -2.11 -14.66
C ALA A 74 0.79 -3.45 -15.23
N ALA A 75 1.85 -3.42 -16.04
CA ALA A 75 2.49 -4.63 -16.54
C ALA A 75 3.08 -5.46 -15.41
N TRP A 76 3.78 -4.80 -14.48
CA TRP A 76 4.36 -5.43 -13.30
C TRP A 76 3.27 -6.08 -12.44
N ILE A 77 2.33 -5.31 -11.91
CA ILE A 77 1.26 -5.82 -11.04
C ILE A 77 0.46 -6.92 -11.75
N GLY A 78 0.15 -6.76 -13.04
CA GLY A 78 -0.55 -7.80 -13.82
C GLY A 78 0.24 -9.10 -13.89
N PHE A 79 1.55 -9.03 -14.17
CA PHE A 79 2.43 -10.19 -14.15
C PHE A 79 2.45 -10.86 -12.76
N TYR A 80 2.66 -10.09 -11.70
CA TYR A 80 2.70 -10.63 -10.34
C TYR A 80 1.39 -11.26 -9.91
N TRP A 81 0.27 -10.60 -10.24
CA TRP A 81 -1.06 -11.09 -9.93
C TRP A 81 -1.36 -12.43 -10.61
N GLY A 82 -1.00 -12.58 -11.89
CA GLY A 82 -1.19 -13.84 -12.62
C GLY A 82 -0.36 -14.99 -12.06
N VAL A 83 0.93 -14.76 -11.74
CA VAL A 83 1.77 -15.77 -11.06
C VAL A 83 1.18 -16.13 -9.70
N TRP A 84 0.79 -15.13 -8.91
CA TRP A 84 0.27 -15.34 -7.55
C TRP A 84 -1.04 -16.14 -7.55
N MET A 85 -2.03 -15.74 -8.36
CA MET A 85 -3.33 -16.42 -8.43
C MET A 85 -3.22 -17.86 -8.94
N ARG A 86 -2.28 -18.14 -9.85
CA ARG A 86 -2.05 -19.49 -10.39
C ARG A 86 -1.39 -20.42 -9.37
N TRP A 87 -0.28 -19.97 -8.79
CA TRP A 87 0.66 -20.87 -8.12
C TRP A 87 0.62 -20.80 -6.60
N GLN A 88 0.22 -19.67 -6.01
CA GLN A 88 0.13 -19.56 -4.55
C GLN A 88 -0.80 -20.62 -3.91
N PRO A 89 -1.98 -20.92 -4.49
CA PRO A 89 -2.89 -21.90 -3.90
C PRO A 89 -2.30 -23.32 -3.97
N GLU A 90 -1.67 -23.68 -5.10
CA GLU A 90 -1.05 -24.99 -5.32
C GLU A 90 0.16 -25.22 -4.41
N LEU A 91 1.02 -24.21 -4.22
CA LEU A 91 2.24 -24.34 -3.42
C LEU A 91 1.98 -24.35 -1.92
N ARG A 92 1.00 -23.57 -1.45
CA ARG A 92 0.74 -23.42 -0.02
C ARG A 92 -0.44 -24.24 0.50
N GLY A 93 -1.22 -24.85 -0.40
CA GLY A 93 -2.33 -25.74 -0.04
C GLY A 93 -3.49 -25.07 0.71
N PHE A 94 -3.57 -23.73 0.69
CA PHE A 94 -4.60 -22.99 1.43
C PHE A 94 -5.99 -23.07 0.77
N PHE A 95 -6.05 -23.08 -0.56
CA PHE A 95 -7.27 -23.12 -1.35
C PHE A 95 -6.97 -23.71 -2.74
N PRO A 96 -7.98 -24.16 -3.51
CA PRO A 96 -7.78 -24.57 -4.90
C PRO A 96 -7.33 -23.38 -5.78
N ALA A 97 -6.62 -23.68 -6.88
CA ALA A 97 -6.27 -22.68 -7.87
C ALA A 97 -7.53 -21.97 -8.39
N VAL A 98 -7.51 -20.64 -8.38
CA VAL A 98 -8.64 -19.82 -8.85
C VAL A 98 -8.61 -19.82 -10.36
N ASP A 99 -9.69 -20.25 -11.01
CA ASP A 99 -9.77 -20.25 -12.47
C ASP A 99 -9.79 -18.81 -13.03
N LEU A 100 -9.33 -18.67 -14.28
CA LEU A 100 -9.21 -17.37 -14.94
C LEU A 100 -10.54 -16.61 -15.01
N LEU A 101 -11.66 -17.32 -15.25
CA LEU A 101 -12.96 -16.69 -15.40
C LEU A 101 -13.40 -16.10 -14.05
N THR A 102 -13.29 -16.85 -12.97
CA THR A 102 -13.60 -16.39 -11.61
C THR A 102 -12.71 -15.20 -11.23
N MET A 103 -11.41 -15.27 -11.51
CA MET A 103 -10.46 -14.19 -11.24
C MET A 103 -10.89 -12.88 -11.96
N PHE A 104 -11.15 -12.93 -13.27
CA PHE A 104 -11.55 -11.75 -14.02
C PHE A 104 -12.98 -11.29 -13.73
N ALA A 105 -13.88 -12.18 -13.33
CA ALA A 105 -15.22 -11.81 -12.90
C ALA A 105 -15.18 -10.97 -11.61
N ILE A 106 -14.35 -11.37 -10.63
CA ILE A 106 -14.16 -10.61 -9.38
C ILE A 106 -13.54 -9.24 -9.69
N VAL A 107 -12.44 -9.21 -10.45
CA VAL A 107 -11.79 -7.95 -10.85
C VAL A 107 -12.74 -7.05 -11.65
N GLY A 108 -13.50 -7.62 -12.57
CA GLY A 108 -14.51 -6.91 -13.36
C GLY A 108 -15.62 -6.33 -12.50
N GLY A 109 -16.08 -7.05 -11.48
CA GLY A 109 -17.05 -6.56 -10.50
C GLY A 109 -16.52 -5.36 -9.71
N PHE A 110 -15.30 -5.42 -9.21
CA PHE A 110 -14.66 -4.29 -8.52
C PHE A 110 -14.40 -3.10 -9.46
N ALA A 111 -14.00 -3.36 -10.70
CA ALA A 111 -13.81 -2.32 -11.70
C ALA A 111 -15.12 -1.61 -12.03
N LEU A 112 -16.21 -2.37 -12.21
CA LEU A 112 -17.55 -1.83 -12.44
C LEU A 112 -18.02 -0.98 -11.26
N LEU A 113 -17.87 -1.48 -10.03
CA LEU A 113 -18.19 -0.72 -8.82
C LEU A 113 -17.39 0.59 -8.76
N SER A 114 -16.09 0.53 -9.03
CA SER A 114 -15.21 1.71 -9.05
C SER A 114 -15.64 2.72 -10.12
N LEU A 115 -16.04 2.26 -11.31
CA LEU A 115 -16.55 3.12 -12.38
C LEU A 115 -17.89 3.78 -12.00
N ILE A 116 -18.78 3.05 -11.33
CA ILE A 116 -20.05 3.59 -10.82
C ILE A 116 -19.77 4.69 -9.79
N LEU A 117 -18.90 4.41 -8.81
CA LEU A 117 -18.50 5.39 -7.79
C LEU A 117 -17.85 6.62 -8.42
N TYR A 118 -16.97 6.43 -9.41
CA TYR A 118 -16.35 7.51 -10.15
C TYR A 118 -17.37 8.36 -10.93
N ALA A 119 -18.34 7.73 -11.61
CA ALA A 119 -19.38 8.44 -12.34
C ALA A 119 -20.31 9.25 -11.41
N ILE A 120 -20.64 8.70 -10.23
CA ILE A 120 -21.36 9.43 -9.18
C ILE A 120 -20.53 10.64 -8.73
N PHE A 121 -19.25 10.40 -8.42
CA PHE A 121 -18.34 11.45 -7.96
C PHE A 121 -18.18 12.58 -8.98
N LEU A 122 -18.05 12.28 -10.28
CA LEU A 122 -17.99 13.30 -11.33
C LEU A 122 -19.26 14.16 -11.40
N ARG A 123 -20.44 13.59 -11.10
CA ARG A 123 -21.72 14.30 -11.14
C ARG A 123 -21.97 15.15 -9.90
N THR A 124 -21.52 14.69 -8.74
CA THR A 124 -21.81 15.33 -7.44
C THR A 124 -20.61 16.04 -6.82
N GLY A 125 -19.45 15.96 -7.47
CA GLY A 125 -18.17 16.42 -6.93
C GLY A 125 -18.13 17.93 -6.77
N LYS A 126 -18.26 18.40 -5.53
CA LYS A 126 -17.84 19.75 -5.15
C LYS A 126 -16.31 19.80 -5.15
N SER A 127 -15.74 20.97 -5.46
CA SER A 127 -14.31 21.20 -5.29
C SER A 127 -13.89 20.85 -3.85
N ILE A 128 -13.09 19.80 -3.70
CA ILE A 128 -12.60 19.33 -2.40
C ILE A 128 -11.45 20.24 -2.00
N GLN A 129 -11.59 20.91 -0.86
CA GLN A 129 -10.49 21.64 -0.25
C GLN A 129 -9.65 20.68 0.59
N PRO A 130 -8.32 20.83 0.66
CA PRO A 130 -7.48 19.98 1.52
C PRO A 130 -7.94 19.96 2.99
N GLU A 131 -8.51 21.05 3.48
CA GLU A 131 -9.08 21.16 4.83
C GLU A 131 -10.26 20.21 5.05
N SER A 132 -11.06 19.93 4.03
CA SER A 132 -12.19 19.00 4.12
C SER A 132 -11.77 17.52 4.11
N LEU A 133 -10.49 17.22 3.86
CA LEU A 133 -9.96 15.86 4.00
C LEU A 133 -9.59 15.52 5.46
N LYS A 134 -9.63 16.51 6.37
CA LYS A 134 -9.44 16.25 7.80
C LYS A 134 -10.71 15.61 8.35
N LEU A 135 -10.56 14.41 8.89
CA LEU A 135 -11.65 13.77 9.63
C LEU A 135 -11.99 14.61 10.86
N SER A 136 -13.26 14.95 11.00
CA SER A 136 -13.86 15.46 12.23
C SER A 136 -13.74 14.43 13.35
N LEU A 137 -13.90 14.87 14.60
CA LEU A 137 -13.88 13.97 15.75
C LEU A 137 -14.94 12.86 15.61
N THR A 138 -16.12 13.21 15.10
CA THR A 138 -17.22 12.25 14.89
C THR A 138 -16.84 11.18 13.86
N GLU A 139 -16.23 11.57 12.74
CA GLU A 139 -15.76 10.61 11.73
C GLU A 139 -14.64 9.72 12.28
N TRP A 140 -13.75 10.27 13.10
CA TRP A 140 -12.75 9.49 13.83
C TRP A 140 -13.39 8.46 14.75
N LEU A 141 -14.43 8.83 15.50
CA LEU A 141 -15.15 7.88 16.38
C LEU A 141 -15.85 6.78 15.56
N PHE A 142 -16.51 7.14 14.46
CA PHE A 142 -17.13 6.17 13.55
C PHE A 142 -16.12 5.23 12.91
N LEU A 143 -14.90 5.70 12.62
CA LEU A 143 -13.83 4.86 12.11
C LEU A 143 -13.19 4.01 13.21
N ALA A 144 -12.98 4.56 14.41
CA ALA A 144 -12.36 3.86 15.53
C ALA A 144 -13.24 2.73 16.08
N LEU A 145 -14.57 2.88 16.06
CA LEU A 145 -15.51 1.89 16.57
C LEU A 145 -15.38 0.50 15.89
N PRO A 146 -15.46 0.34 14.56
CA PRO A 146 -15.30 -0.97 13.92
C PRO A 146 -13.90 -1.55 14.14
N PHE A 147 -12.85 -0.73 14.18
CA PHE A 147 -11.51 -1.21 14.54
C PHE A 147 -11.48 -1.73 15.98
N ALA A 148 -12.06 -1.00 16.94
CA ALA A 148 -12.13 -1.45 18.33
C ALA A 148 -12.92 -2.75 18.47
N LEU A 149 -14.06 -2.89 17.79
CA LEU A 149 -14.85 -4.12 17.77
C LEU A 149 -14.07 -5.30 17.17
N LEU A 150 -13.35 -5.07 16.06
CA LEU A 150 -12.52 -6.08 15.40
C LEU A 150 -11.35 -6.51 16.28
N PHE A 151 -10.70 -5.56 16.96
CA PHE A 151 -9.66 -5.85 17.96
C PHE A 151 -10.20 -6.71 19.09
N LEU A 152 -11.32 -6.30 19.70
CA LEU A 152 -11.93 -7.05 20.80
C LEU A 152 -12.32 -8.46 20.35
N TYR A 153 -12.88 -8.61 19.14
CA TYR A 153 -13.21 -9.89 18.56
C TYR A 153 -11.99 -10.82 18.46
N HIS A 154 -10.86 -10.33 17.95
CA HIS A 154 -9.62 -11.11 17.86
C HIS A 154 -8.97 -11.37 19.23
N ALA A 155 -9.04 -10.40 20.15
CA ALA A 155 -8.51 -10.54 21.51
C ALA A 155 -9.27 -11.60 22.31
N LEU A 156 -10.60 -11.63 22.22
CA LEU A 156 -11.44 -12.67 22.85
C LEU A 156 -11.14 -14.09 22.32
N GLN A 157 -10.56 -14.19 21.13
CA GLN A 157 -10.12 -15.46 20.53
C GLN A 157 -8.65 -15.79 20.81
N ASN A 158 -7.96 -15.02 21.66
CA ASN A 158 -6.52 -15.19 21.96
C ASN A 158 -5.64 -15.22 20.70
N ARG A 159 -6.02 -14.49 19.64
CA ARG A 159 -5.25 -14.43 18.38
C ARG A 159 -4.02 -13.51 18.45
N TYR A 160 -3.87 -12.75 19.53
CA TYR A 160 -2.76 -11.82 19.72
C TYR A 160 -1.69 -12.38 20.65
N PRO A 161 -0.51 -12.79 20.13
CA PRO A 161 0.64 -13.00 20.97
C PRO A 161 1.09 -11.65 21.55
N LEU A 162 1.12 -11.54 22.89
CA LEU A 162 1.38 -10.28 23.60
C LEU A 162 2.68 -9.59 23.13
N GLY A 163 3.75 -10.38 22.91
CA GLY A 163 5.04 -9.85 22.44
C GLY A 163 4.97 -9.24 21.03
N ALA A 164 4.27 -9.90 20.10
CA ALA A 164 4.11 -9.38 18.74
C ALA A 164 3.24 -8.12 18.73
N LEU A 165 2.16 -8.11 19.51
CA LEU A 165 1.29 -6.93 19.64
C LEU A 165 2.03 -5.74 20.26
N ALA A 166 2.81 -5.96 21.32
CA ALA A 166 3.64 -4.92 21.93
C ALA A 166 4.66 -4.34 20.93
N PHE A 167 5.27 -5.20 20.10
CA PHE A 167 6.17 -4.76 19.03
C PHE A 167 5.44 -3.92 17.97
N VAL A 168 4.25 -4.33 17.52
CA VAL A 168 3.43 -3.56 16.58
C VAL A 168 3.11 -2.17 17.15
N VAL A 169 2.69 -2.10 18.41
CA VAL A 169 2.42 -0.83 19.10
C VAL A 169 3.69 0.04 19.16
N ALA A 170 4.84 -0.53 19.52
CA ALA A 170 6.11 0.18 19.54
C ALA A 170 6.48 0.74 18.15
N MET A 171 6.31 -0.05 17.09
CA MET A 171 6.58 0.40 15.71
C MET A 171 5.59 1.48 15.25
N LEU A 172 4.32 1.42 15.65
CA LEU A 172 3.35 2.49 15.41
C LEU A 172 3.75 3.78 16.12
N VAL A 173 4.24 3.71 17.36
CA VAL A 173 4.78 4.87 18.09
C VAL A 173 6.00 5.44 17.38
N VAL A 174 6.89 4.60 16.82
CA VAL A 174 8.03 5.06 16.02
C VAL A 174 7.56 5.78 14.75
N CYS A 175 6.63 5.18 13.98
CA CYS A 175 6.06 5.79 12.77
C CYS A 175 5.39 7.14 13.10
N TRP A 176 4.62 7.19 14.19
CA TRP A 176 4.02 8.42 14.68
C TRP A 176 5.07 9.47 15.06
N SER A 177 6.11 9.07 15.78
CA SER A 177 7.19 9.97 16.21
C SER A 177 7.92 10.57 15.01
N ILE A 178 8.24 9.77 13.99
CA ILE A 178 8.84 10.25 12.74
C ILE A 178 7.95 11.34 12.11
N LEU A 179 6.65 11.08 11.99
CA LEU A 179 5.70 12.04 11.42
C LEU A 179 5.55 13.30 12.29
N TRP A 180 5.60 13.15 13.61
CA TRP A 180 5.53 14.26 14.57
C TRP A 180 6.74 15.19 14.46
N PHE A 181 7.95 14.64 14.41
CA PHE A 181 9.18 15.44 14.29
C PHE A 181 9.31 16.13 12.94
N ARG A 182 8.67 15.62 11.87
CA ARG A 182 8.68 16.26 10.54
C ARG A 182 7.65 17.40 10.36
N ARG A 183 7.00 17.85 11.43
CA ARG A 183 5.84 18.77 11.38
C ARG A 183 6.15 20.22 10.95
N GLU A 184 7.41 20.67 10.83
CA GLU A 184 7.82 22.08 10.64
C GLU A 184 7.07 22.91 9.56
N ASP A 185 6.18 23.83 9.93
CA ASP A 185 5.05 24.38 9.15
C ASP A 185 5.25 25.11 7.79
N GLN A 186 6.35 24.96 7.03
CA GLN A 186 6.56 25.75 5.80
C GLN A 186 6.82 24.90 4.54
N GLY A 187 5.87 24.89 3.60
CA GLY A 187 6.05 24.32 2.26
C GLY A 187 4.78 23.71 1.64
N LYS A 188 4.81 23.53 0.31
CA LYS A 188 3.80 22.74 -0.43
C LYS A 188 3.91 21.28 -0.03
N THR A 189 2.77 20.62 0.17
CA THR A 189 2.69 19.20 0.47
C THR A 189 2.56 18.38 -0.81
N LEU A 190 2.90 17.09 -0.75
CA LEU A 190 2.74 16.16 -1.88
C LEU A 190 1.30 16.16 -2.41
N LEU A 191 0.33 16.28 -1.50
CA LEU A 191 -1.09 16.26 -1.84
C LEU A 191 -1.57 17.59 -2.44
N ASP A 192 -0.89 18.71 -2.16
CA ASP A 192 -1.25 20.02 -2.72
C ASP A 192 -1.08 20.06 -4.24
N GLU A 193 -0.22 19.20 -4.80
CA GLU A 193 -0.05 19.08 -6.26
C GLU A 193 -1.14 18.23 -6.93
N HIS A 194 -1.95 17.51 -6.15
CA HIS A 194 -2.92 16.52 -6.66
C HIS A 194 -4.35 16.81 -6.20
N ILE A 195 -4.55 17.88 -5.45
CA ILE A 195 -5.85 18.38 -5.02
C ILE A 195 -6.02 19.80 -5.57
N PRO A 196 -7.07 20.08 -6.36
CA PRO A 196 -8.13 19.15 -6.78
C PRO A 196 -7.61 18.09 -7.76
N PRO A 197 -8.20 16.87 -7.75
CA PRO A 197 -7.76 15.80 -8.63
C PRO A 197 -8.02 16.17 -10.09
N THR A 198 -6.98 16.04 -10.91
CA THR A 198 -7.11 16.20 -12.36
C THR A 198 -7.21 14.82 -13.00
N PRO A 199 -8.32 14.50 -13.71
CA PRO A 199 -8.53 13.15 -14.20
C PRO A 199 -7.52 12.80 -15.30
N LEU A 200 -7.00 11.58 -15.24
CA LEU A 200 -6.19 11.00 -16.30
C LEU A 200 -7.03 10.78 -17.57
N ASN A 201 -6.41 10.93 -18.75
CA ASN A 201 -7.06 10.64 -20.02
C ASN A 201 -7.54 9.17 -20.06
N PRO A 202 -8.83 8.90 -20.37
CA PRO A 202 -9.38 7.54 -20.43
C PRO A 202 -8.61 6.57 -21.32
N LEU A 203 -7.93 7.06 -22.36
CA LEU A 203 -7.09 6.24 -23.24
C LEU A 203 -5.94 5.56 -22.46
N TRP A 204 -5.28 6.29 -21.56
CA TRP A 204 -4.19 5.73 -20.76
C TRP A 204 -4.68 4.74 -19.71
N ILE A 205 -5.87 4.97 -19.17
CA ILE A 205 -6.53 4.01 -18.27
C ILE A 205 -6.84 2.72 -19.04
N ALA A 206 -7.43 2.83 -20.23
CA ALA A 206 -7.74 1.67 -21.07
C ALA A 206 -6.46 0.91 -21.47
N LEU A 207 -5.39 1.62 -21.85
CA LEU A 207 -4.12 1.01 -22.19
C LEU A 207 -3.47 0.32 -20.99
N ALA A 208 -3.47 0.94 -19.81
CA ALA A 208 -2.95 0.35 -18.58
C ALA A 208 -3.73 -0.92 -18.20
N SER A 209 -5.06 -0.88 -18.28
CA SER A 209 -5.91 -2.05 -18.07
C SER A 209 -5.63 -3.17 -19.06
N ALA A 210 -5.47 -2.86 -20.36
CA ALA A 210 -5.13 -3.84 -21.37
C ALA A 210 -3.77 -4.49 -21.12
N VAL A 211 -2.77 -3.69 -20.72
CA VAL A 211 -1.42 -4.18 -20.38
C VAL A 211 -1.45 -5.04 -19.11
N PHE A 212 -2.19 -4.63 -18.08
CA PHE A 212 -2.40 -5.43 -16.87
C PHE A 212 -3.03 -6.79 -17.20
N VAL A 213 -4.12 -6.80 -17.98
CA VAL A 213 -4.80 -8.04 -18.39
C VAL A 213 -3.87 -8.91 -19.22
N GLY A 214 -3.16 -8.35 -20.20
CA GLY A 214 -2.21 -9.08 -21.02
C GLY A 214 -1.08 -9.71 -20.21
N ALA A 215 -0.47 -8.95 -19.29
CA ALA A 215 0.58 -9.44 -18.41
C ALA A 215 0.06 -10.53 -17.44
N THR A 216 -1.17 -10.37 -16.94
CA THR A 216 -1.84 -11.38 -16.09
C THR A 216 -2.07 -12.68 -16.85
N LEU A 217 -2.64 -12.62 -18.06
CA LEU A 217 -2.89 -13.81 -18.88
C LEU A 217 -1.57 -14.51 -19.26
N PHE A 218 -0.56 -13.73 -19.63
CA PHE A 218 0.76 -14.24 -19.95
C PHE A 218 1.36 -14.99 -18.77
N SER A 219 1.48 -14.32 -17.62
CA SER A 219 2.08 -14.89 -16.41
C SER A 219 1.30 -16.08 -15.82
N TYR A 220 -0.03 -16.03 -15.83
CA TYR A 220 -0.87 -17.14 -15.38
C TYR A 220 -0.65 -18.41 -16.22
N SER A 221 -0.32 -18.24 -17.51
CA SER A 221 -0.07 -19.35 -18.43
C SER A 221 1.38 -19.87 -18.36
N LEU A 222 2.27 -19.20 -17.64
CA LEU A 222 3.65 -19.66 -17.49
C LEU A 222 3.71 -20.88 -16.57
N PRO A 223 4.44 -21.94 -16.96
CA PRO A 223 4.74 -23.04 -16.05
C PRO A 223 5.59 -22.53 -14.88
N LEU A 224 5.49 -23.21 -13.74
CA LEU A 224 6.36 -22.94 -12.60
C LEU A 224 7.80 -23.32 -12.99
N VAL A 225 8.57 -22.33 -13.43
CA VAL A 225 9.99 -22.49 -13.70
C VAL A 225 10.73 -22.30 -12.38
N GLY A 226 11.41 -23.35 -11.93
CA GLY A 226 12.22 -23.31 -10.71
C GLY A 226 13.24 -24.44 -10.64
N PHE A 227 14.29 -24.22 -9.85
CA PHE A 227 15.29 -25.22 -9.51
C PHE A 227 15.18 -25.52 -8.02
N GLY A 228 14.55 -26.64 -7.67
CA GLY A 228 14.25 -26.98 -6.26
C GLY A 228 13.28 -25.97 -5.65
N GLU A 229 13.65 -25.42 -4.49
CA GLU A 229 12.87 -24.39 -3.74
C GLU A 229 12.89 -23.00 -4.42
N PHE A 230 13.78 -22.77 -5.38
CA PHE A 230 13.88 -21.48 -6.07
C PHE A 230 12.91 -21.43 -7.25
N HIS A 231 11.74 -20.85 -7.04
CA HIS A 231 10.73 -20.60 -8.08
C HIS A 231 10.36 -19.12 -8.18
N GLN A 232 9.58 -18.74 -9.19
CA GLN A 232 9.16 -17.35 -9.43
C GLN A 232 8.53 -16.68 -8.20
N LEU A 233 7.71 -17.41 -7.42
CA LEU A 233 7.16 -16.86 -6.17
C LEU A 233 8.22 -16.64 -5.09
N TRP A 234 9.26 -17.46 -4.99
CA TRP A 234 10.33 -17.26 -4.00
C TRP A 234 11.02 -15.90 -4.18
N LEU A 235 11.22 -15.48 -5.44
CA LEU A 235 11.79 -14.16 -5.73
C LEU A 235 10.86 -13.02 -5.28
N MET A 236 9.56 -13.17 -5.50
CA MET A 236 8.54 -12.24 -5.01
C MET A 236 8.52 -12.20 -3.47
N GLU A 237 8.57 -13.37 -2.84
CA GLU A 237 8.58 -13.50 -1.39
C GLU A 237 9.80 -12.81 -0.77
N ILE A 238 10.98 -12.98 -1.36
CA ILE A 238 12.17 -12.24 -0.94
C ILE A 238 12.03 -10.75 -1.17
N GLY A 239 11.41 -10.33 -2.27
CA GLY A 239 11.10 -8.92 -2.50
C GLY A 239 10.28 -8.32 -1.35
N PHE A 240 9.19 -9.00 -0.96
CA PHE A 240 8.34 -8.56 0.15
C PHE A 240 9.07 -8.56 1.48
N PHE A 241 9.85 -9.61 1.77
CA PHE A 241 10.64 -9.70 2.98
C PHE A 241 11.71 -8.60 3.07
N ALA A 242 12.45 -8.40 1.97
CA ALA A 242 13.48 -7.38 1.86
C ALA A 242 12.88 -5.98 2.04
N LEU A 243 11.73 -5.70 1.43
CA LEU A 243 10.99 -4.46 1.66
C LEU A 243 10.57 -4.34 3.14
N GLY A 244 10.00 -5.39 3.72
CA GLY A 244 9.55 -5.36 5.11
C GLY A 244 10.66 -5.04 6.12
N ILE A 245 11.88 -5.51 5.87
CA ILE A 245 13.03 -5.29 6.75
C ILE A 245 13.78 -3.99 6.42
N LEU A 246 14.09 -3.76 5.14
CA LEU A 246 15.03 -2.71 4.75
C LEU A 246 14.38 -1.33 4.69
N TRP A 247 13.07 -1.26 4.46
CA TRP A 247 12.50 0.01 4.07
C TRP A 247 12.35 1.01 5.23
N LEU A 248 11.96 0.57 6.43
CA LEU A 248 11.80 1.46 7.59
C LEU A 248 13.15 2.04 8.02
N PRO A 249 14.23 1.23 8.14
CA PRO A 249 15.57 1.74 8.34
C PRO A 249 15.99 2.74 7.27
N LEU A 250 15.72 2.46 5.99
CA LEU A 250 16.10 3.34 4.89
C LEU A 250 15.36 4.69 4.97
N VAL A 251 14.05 4.67 5.23
CA VAL A 251 13.25 5.89 5.45
C VAL A 251 13.78 6.67 6.66
N ALA A 252 14.06 6.01 7.77
CA ALA A 252 14.61 6.64 8.97
C ALA A 252 15.98 7.29 8.71
N VAL A 253 16.88 6.61 7.99
CA VAL A 253 18.21 7.12 7.61
C VAL A 253 18.10 8.35 6.72
N VAL A 254 17.25 8.31 5.69
CA VAL A 254 17.04 9.46 4.80
C VAL A 254 16.47 10.66 5.57
N ILE A 255 15.51 10.43 6.46
CA ILE A 255 14.93 11.50 7.29
C ILE A 255 15.99 12.08 8.24
N ALA A 256 16.79 11.23 8.89
CA ALA A 256 17.87 11.67 9.78
C ALA A 256 18.92 12.51 9.04
N MET A 257 19.38 12.05 7.86
CA MET A 257 20.34 12.80 7.04
C MET A 257 19.82 14.17 6.64
N ARG A 258 18.53 14.27 6.28
CA ARG A 258 17.89 15.55 5.94
C ARG A 258 17.77 16.48 7.14
N GLY A 259 17.47 15.94 8.32
CA GLY A 259 17.46 16.69 9.58
C GLY A 259 18.84 17.27 9.91
N ILE A 260 19.90 16.48 9.72
CA ILE A 260 21.29 16.94 9.92
C ILE A 260 21.66 18.03 8.91
N ASP A 261 21.37 17.85 7.62
CA ASP A 261 21.63 18.85 6.58
C ASP A 261 20.91 20.18 6.88
N TYR A 262 19.67 20.12 7.36
CA TYR A 262 18.93 21.31 7.79
C TYR A 262 19.60 22.03 8.98
N LEU A 263 20.02 21.29 10.00
CA LEU A 263 20.73 21.87 11.15
C LEU A 263 22.06 22.51 10.75
N LEU A 264 22.81 21.88 9.83
CA LEU A 264 24.07 22.43 9.32
C LEU A 264 23.85 23.72 8.53
N ARG A 265 22.82 23.79 7.68
CA ARG A 265 22.52 25.01 6.90
C ARG A 265 21.99 26.15 7.75
N SER A 266 21.18 25.86 8.76
CA SER A 266 20.65 26.88 9.67
C SER A 266 21.73 27.41 10.62
N GLY A 267 22.65 26.57 11.09
CA GLY A 267 23.79 26.98 11.91
C GLY A 267 24.87 27.77 11.16
N GLN A 268 24.94 27.70 9.83
CA GLN A 268 25.82 28.55 9.02
C GLN A 268 25.25 29.96 8.76
N ALA A 269 23.97 30.18 9.06
CA ALA A 269 23.29 31.47 8.90
C ALA A 269 23.31 32.34 10.17
N SER A 270 23.92 31.85 11.26
CA SER A 270 24.12 32.56 12.54
C SER A 270 25.58 32.92 12.74
#